data_AF-A0A940VMP4-F1
#
_entry.id   AF-A0A940VMP4-F1
#
_cell.length_a   1.000
_cell.length_b   1.000
_cell.length_c   1.000
_cell.angle_alpha   90.00
_cell.angle_beta   90.00
_cell.angle_gamma   90.00
#
_symmetry.space_group_name_H-M   'P 1'
#
loop_
_entity.id
_entity.type
_entity.pdbx_description
1 polymer ?
#
loop_
_entity_poly.entity_id
_entity_poly.type
_entity_poly.pdbx_seq_one_letter_code
_entity_poly.pdbx_strand_id
1 'polypeptide(L)'
;MGAALKINYQDENKQAAKWLLEYPERRQAYLERMNSIQFLGAVVCDGMPHGTDTGRPAEKKGIRLADLDYDKRWIIAIEMAEQTLSRRKRAFLDIRRMAELVKTSTGGRPGWIDYTMSRYSDWHEREYGYCNIPTRQTFYKWWDEMVNIVVRIAIRQSCL
;
A
#
# COMPACT_ATOMS: atom_id res chain seq x y z
N MET A 1 36.89 6.82 -6.53
CA MET A 1 35.78 6.26 -7.34
C MET A 1 34.98 5.30 -6.45
N GLY A 2 33.67 5.53 -6.33
CA GLY A 2 32.71 4.53 -5.87
C GLY A 2 32.46 4.42 -4.36
N ALA A 3 31.94 5.48 -3.71
CA ALA A 3 31.22 5.28 -2.45
C ALA A 3 29.95 4.47 -2.77
N ALA A 4 30.00 3.18 -2.49
CA ALA A 4 28.90 2.25 -2.74
C ALA A 4 27.67 2.71 -1.93
N LEU A 5 26.64 3.15 -2.66
CA LEU A 5 25.26 3.26 -2.17
C LEU A 5 24.85 1.89 -1.61
N LYS A 6 25.09 1.65 -0.32
CA LYS A 6 24.33 0.66 0.44
C LYS A 6 22.93 1.22 0.59
N ILE A 7 22.16 1.13 -0.50
CA ILE A 7 20.72 1.30 -0.49
C ILE A 7 20.20 0.46 0.68
N ASN A 8 19.48 1.09 1.60
CA ASN A 8 19.02 0.46 2.83
C ASN A 8 17.84 -0.47 2.52
N TYR A 9 18.15 -1.57 1.85
CA TYR A 9 17.22 -2.51 1.24
C TYR A 9 16.20 -3.08 2.25
N GLN A 10 16.58 -3.17 3.53
CA GLN A 10 15.68 -3.64 4.58
C GLN A 10 14.58 -2.62 4.90
N ASP A 11 14.89 -1.33 4.85
CA ASP A 11 13.92 -0.28 5.19
C ASP A 11 12.98 0.02 4.02
N GLU A 12 13.50 -0.01 2.79
CA GLU A 12 12.68 0.10 1.56
C GLU A 12 11.69 -1.07 1.45
N ASN A 13 12.14 -2.29 1.71
CA ASN A 13 11.27 -3.47 1.70
C ASN A 13 10.17 -3.37 2.77
N LYS A 14 10.49 -2.87 3.98
CA LYS A 14 9.49 -2.66 5.03
C LYS A 14 8.46 -1.62 4.61
N GLN A 15 8.91 -0.53 4.01
CA GLN A 15 8.03 0.53 3.54
C GLN A 15 7.10 0.03 2.42
N ALA A 16 7.65 -0.65 1.41
CA ALA A 16 6.88 -1.26 0.34
C ALA A 16 5.90 -2.33 0.87
N ALA A 17 6.34 -3.18 1.80
CA ALA A 17 5.48 -4.16 2.46
C ALA A 17 4.29 -3.50 3.18
N LYS A 18 4.55 -2.42 3.92
CA LYS A 18 3.51 -1.66 4.63
C LYS A 18 2.51 -1.05 3.65
N TRP A 19 3.00 -0.36 2.62
CA TRP A 19 2.17 0.23 1.57
C TRP A 19 1.32 -0.81 0.85
N LEU A 20 1.89 -1.98 0.54
CA LEU A 20 1.18 -3.06 -0.13
C LEU A 20 0.04 -3.65 0.72
N LEU A 21 0.21 -3.74 2.04
CA LEU A 21 -0.84 -4.20 2.97
C LEU A 21 -1.94 -3.15 3.17
N GLU A 22 -1.55 -1.90 3.39
CA GLU A 22 -2.46 -0.78 3.71
C GLU A 22 -3.10 -0.14 2.45
N TYR A 23 -2.74 -0.60 1.26
CA TYR A 23 -3.17 -0.03 -0.01
C TYR A 23 -4.69 0.25 -0.12
N PRO A 24 -5.61 -0.68 0.23
CA PRO A 24 -7.04 -0.42 0.07
C PRO A 24 -7.51 0.79 0.89
N GLU A 25 -7.06 0.88 2.14
CA GLU A 25 -7.40 1.97 3.06
C GLU A 25 -6.75 3.29 2.60
N ARG A 26 -5.47 3.24 2.22
CA ARG A 26 -4.73 4.41 1.76
C ARG A 26 -5.29 4.97 0.46
N ARG A 27 -5.69 4.10 -0.47
CA ARG A 27 -6.33 4.51 -1.72
C ARG A 27 -7.67 5.19 -1.46
N GLN A 28 -8.48 4.65 -0.55
CA GLN A 28 -9.75 5.26 -0.16
C GLN A 28 -9.53 6.65 0.48
N ALA A 29 -8.61 6.74 1.44
CA ALA A 29 -8.27 8.01 2.08
C ALA A 29 -7.72 9.05 1.08
N TYR A 30 -6.91 8.61 0.11
CA TYR A 30 -6.42 9.48 -0.97
C TYR A 30 -7.57 10.02 -1.83
N LEU A 31 -8.51 9.18 -2.24
CA LEU A 31 -9.68 9.60 -3.02
C LEU A 31 -10.56 10.60 -2.25
N GLU A 32 -10.79 10.35 -0.96
CA GLU A 32 -11.54 11.26 -0.10
C GLU A 32 -10.84 12.62 0.06
N ARG A 33 -9.52 12.63 0.28
CA ARG A 33 -8.73 13.87 0.34
C ARG A 33 -8.77 14.63 -0.99
N MET A 34 -8.61 13.93 -2.11
CA MET A 34 -8.66 14.53 -3.44
C MET A 34 -10.04 15.16 -3.72
N ASN A 35 -11.12 14.47 -3.38
CA ASN A 35 -12.49 14.98 -3.50
C ASN A 35 -12.72 16.20 -2.60
N SER A 36 -12.21 16.19 -1.36
CA SER A 36 -12.34 17.32 -0.45
C SER A 36 -11.66 18.59 -0.99
N ILE A 37 -10.51 18.46 -1.66
CA ILE A 37 -9.77 19.58 -2.25
C ILE A 37 -10.50 20.12 -3.49
N GLN A 38 -11.01 19.24 -4.35
CA GLN A 38 -11.84 19.64 -5.49
C GLN A 38 -13.09 20.41 -5.05
N PHE A 39 -13.76 19.94 -4.00
CA PHE A 39 -14.95 20.60 -3.46
C PHE A 39 -14.60 21.96 -2.81
N LEU A 40 -13.49 22.05 -2.08
CA LEU A 40 -12.99 23.32 -1.52
C LEU A 40 -12.55 24.32 -2.59
N GLY A 41 -12.07 23.85 -3.75
CA GLY A 41 -11.74 24.70 -4.90
C GLY A 41 -12.97 25.25 -5.64
N ALA A 42 -14.15 24.64 -5.44
CA ALA A 42 -15.42 25.08 -6.03
C ALA A 42 -16.19 26.08 -5.15
N VAL A 43 -15.80 26.23 -3.87
CA VAL A 43 -16.34 27.29 -3.03
C VAL A 43 -15.62 28.59 -3.40
N VAL A 44 -16.35 29.51 -4.02
CA VAL A 44 -15.93 30.90 -4.22
C VAL A 44 -15.40 31.42 -2.87
N CYS A 45 -14.13 31.83 -2.83
CA CYS A 45 -13.53 32.47 -1.67
C CYS A 45 -14.35 33.70 -1.26
N ASP A 46 -15.30 33.52 -0.37
CA ASP A 46 -15.93 34.60 0.38
C ASP A 46 -15.44 34.53 1.83
N GLY A 47 -14.91 35.65 2.31
CA GLY A 47 -14.42 35.81 3.68
C GLY A 47 -12.94 35.47 3.87
N MET A 48 -12.09 36.49 3.79
CA MET A 48 -10.74 36.45 4.36
C MET A 48 -10.86 36.32 5.89
N PRO A 49 -10.38 35.24 6.55
CA PRO A 49 -10.39 35.18 8.01
C PRO A 49 -9.21 36.00 8.52
N HIS A 50 -9.48 37.14 9.16
CA HIS A 50 -8.51 37.84 9.99
C HIS A 50 -8.28 37.03 11.27
N GLY A 51 -7.41 36.02 11.18
CA GLY A 51 -6.92 35.24 12.32
C GLY A 51 -5.45 35.57 12.59
N THR A 52 -5.13 35.90 13.84
CA THR A 52 -3.86 36.44 14.35
C THR A 52 -2.68 35.46 14.34
N ASP A 53 -2.78 34.33 13.63
CA ASP A 53 -1.65 33.43 13.41
C ASP A 53 -0.91 33.86 12.14
N THR A 54 0.33 34.34 12.32
CA THR A 54 1.31 34.61 11.26
C THR A 54 1.83 33.30 10.62
N GLY A 55 0.93 32.38 10.29
CA GLY A 55 1.26 31.09 9.69
C GLY A 55 1.09 31.16 8.18
N ARG A 56 2.19 31.12 7.42
CA ARG A 56 2.26 31.16 5.95
C ARG A 56 1.27 30.17 5.30
N PRO A 57 0.08 30.60 4.86
CA PRO A 57 -0.98 29.68 4.41
C PRO A 57 -0.62 28.97 3.10
N ALA A 58 0.21 29.61 2.28
CA ALA A 58 0.75 29.05 1.05
C ALA A 58 1.68 27.85 1.31
N GLU A 59 2.53 27.92 2.34
CA GLU A 59 3.41 26.80 2.72
C GLU A 59 2.60 25.60 3.21
N LYS A 60 1.58 25.83 4.05
CA LYS A 60 0.68 24.77 4.50
C LYS A 60 -0.07 24.09 3.34
N LYS A 61 -0.47 24.86 2.31
CA LYS A 61 -1.07 24.31 1.09
C LYS A 61 -0.06 23.52 0.25
N GLY A 62 1.17 24.02 0.11
CA GLY A 62 2.25 23.34 -0.62
C GLY A 62 2.62 21.99 -0.01
N ILE A 63 2.74 21.91 1.32
CA ILE A 63 3.03 20.66 2.05
C ILE A 63 1.91 19.62 1.80
N ARG A 64 0.63 20.03 1.91
CA ARG A 64 -0.51 19.14 1.66
C ARG A 64 -0.54 18.59 0.23
N LEU A 65 -0.15 19.40 -0.76
CA LEU A 65 -0.10 18.96 -2.15
C LEU A 65 1.07 18.00 -2.39
N ALA A 66 2.23 18.25 -1.77
CA ALA A 66 3.38 17.36 -1.85
C ALA A 66 3.10 15.98 -1.22
N ASP A 67 2.41 15.95 -0.07
CA ASP A 67 1.99 14.71 0.58
C ASP A 67 1.03 13.90 -0.31
N LEU A 68 0.10 14.58 -1.00
CA LEU A 68 -0.82 13.93 -1.93
C LEU A 68 -0.13 13.38 -3.16
N ASP A 69 0.83 14.11 -3.72
CA ASP A 69 1.63 13.62 -4.84
C ASP A 69 2.47 12.41 -4.42
N TYR A 70 3.00 12.40 -3.20
CA TYR A 70 3.70 11.25 -2.65
C TYR A 70 2.79 10.02 -2.53
N ASP A 71 1.61 10.18 -1.91
CA ASP A 71 0.62 9.11 -1.78
C ASP A 71 0.19 8.58 -3.15
N LYS A 72 -0.06 9.49 -4.11
CA LYS A 72 -0.44 9.16 -5.49
C LYS A 72 0.60 8.29 -6.18
N ARG A 73 1.89 8.61 -6.06
CA ARG A 73 2.96 7.84 -6.70
C ARG A 73 3.02 6.41 -6.13
N TRP A 74 2.86 6.24 -4.82
CA TRP A 74 2.79 4.92 -4.19
C TRP A 74 1.57 4.12 -4.63
N ILE A 75 0.39 4.75 -4.72
CA ILE A 75 -0.83 4.11 -5.22
C ILE A 75 -0.62 3.59 -6.65
N ILE A 76 -0.07 4.43 -7.54
CA ILE A 76 0.23 4.03 -8.93
C ILE A 76 1.24 2.88 -8.95
N ALA A 77 2.30 2.93 -8.13
CA ALA A 77 3.30 1.89 -8.08
C ALA A 77 2.70 0.53 -7.68
N ILE A 78 1.77 0.51 -6.72
CA ILE A 78 1.08 -0.70 -6.28
C ILE A 78 0.10 -1.19 -7.34
N GLU A 79 -0.70 -0.30 -7.95
CA GLU A 79 -1.62 -0.67 -9.02
C GLU A 79 -0.87 -1.32 -10.21
N MET A 80 0.27 -0.75 -10.60
CA MET A 80 1.15 -1.34 -11.62
C MET A 80 1.70 -2.70 -11.18
N ALA A 81 2.14 -2.84 -9.92
CA ALA A 81 2.63 -4.11 -9.39
C ALA A 81 1.54 -5.19 -9.45
N GLU A 82 0.33 -4.89 -8.99
CA GLU A 82 -0.81 -5.81 -8.98
C GLU A 82 -1.22 -6.26 -10.38
N GLN A 83 -1.13 -5.38 -11.38
CA GLN A 83 -1.39 -5.72 -12.78
C GLN A 83 -0.45 -6.83 -13.28
N THR A 84 0.80 -6.88 -12.80
CA THR A 84 1.76 -7.95 -13.17
C THR A 84 1.50 -9.29 -12.48
N LEU A 85 0.69 -9.32 -11.42
CA LEU A 85 0.44 -10.52 -10.65
C LEU A 85 -0.53 -11.46 -11.38
N SER A 86 -0.19 -12.75 -11.38
CA SER A 86 -1.12 -13.82 -11.79
C SER A 86 -2.37 -13.86 -10.89
N ARG A 87 -3.48 -14.42 -11.38
CA ARG A 87 -4.73 -14.60 -10.62
C ARG A 87 -4.51 -15.22 -9.24
N ARG A 88 -3.73 -16.30 -9.16
CA ARG A 88 -3.36 -16.98 -7.91
C ARG A 88 -2.64 -16.07 -6.92
N LYS A 89 -1.71 -15.25 -7.41
CA LYS A 89 -0.96 -14.31 -6.59
C LYS A 89 -1.83 -13.13 -6.13
N ARG A 90 -2.73 -12.61 -6.98
CA ARG A 90 -3.69 -11.57 -6.56
C ARG A 90 -4.60 -12.06 -5.43
N ALA A 91 -5.16 -13.26 -5.57
CA ALA A 91 -5.99 -13.85 -4.51
C ALA A 91 -5.23 -14.01 -3.19
N PHE A 92 -3.96 -14.46 -3.26
CA PHE A 92 -3.09 -14.51 -2.09
C PHE A 92 -2.92 -13.13 -1.43
N LEU A 93 -2.65 -12.08 -2.23
CA LEU A 93 -2.47 -10.72 -1.73
C LEU A 93 -3.73 -10.19 -1.02
N ASP A 94 -4.91 -10.40 -1.62
CA ASP A 94 -6.18 -9.98 -1.02
C ASP A 94 -6.43 -10.67 0.33
N ILE A 95 -6.21 -11.99 0.38
CA ILE A 95 -6.33 -12.76 1.63
C ILE A 95 -5.29 -12.31 2.67
N ARG A 96 -4.06 -12.00 2.24
CA ARG A 96 -3.01 -11.50 3.12
C ARG A 96 -3.38 -10.15 3.73
N ARG A 97 -4.04 -9.27 2.98
CA ARG A 97 -4.59 -8.00 3.50
C ARG A 97 -5.68 -8.24 4.54
N MET A 98 -6.61 -9.16 4.28
CA MET A 98 -7.61 -9.57 5.27
C MET A 98 -6.96 -10.10 6.56
N ALA A 99 -5.88 -10.87 6.43
CA ALA A 99 -5.14 -11.37 7.58
C ALA A 99 -4.55 -10.24 8.45
N GLU A 100 -4.23 -9.07 7.86
CA GLU A 100 -3.73 -7.92 8.61
C GLU A 100 -4.84 -7.26 9.45
N LEU A 101 -6.06 -7.18 8.91
CA LEU A 101 -7.23 -6.64 9.62
C LEU A 101 -7.63 -7.50 10.83
N VAL A 102 -7.43 -8.81 10.74
CA VAL A 102 -7.81 -9.78 11.79
C VAL A 102 -6.81 -9.85 12.94
N LYS A 103 -5.57 -9.33 12.78
CA LYS A 103 -4.47 -9.44 13.77
C LYS A 103 -4.69 -8.70 15.10
N THR A 104 -5.87 -8.17 15.38
CA THR A 104 -6.14 -7.29 16.52
C THR A 104 -6.47 -8.00 17.85
N SER A 105 -6.47 -9.34 17.97
CA SER A 105 -7.02 -9.95 19.20
C SER A 105 -6.31 -11.12 19.90
N THR A 106 -5.11 -11.58 19.52
CA THR A 106 -4.47 -12.64 20.34
C THR A 106 -2.95 -12.60 20.28
N GLY A 107 -2.32 -12.31 21.43
CA GLY A 107 -0.87 -12.22 21.58
C GLY A 107 -0.19 -13.52 21.14
N GLY A 108 0.57 -13.45 20.04
CA GLY A 108 1.31 -14.57 19.45
C GLY A 108 2.05 -14.17 18.18
N ARG A 109 2.97 -15.05 17.74
CA ARG A 109 3.75 -14.92 16.49
C ARG A 109 2.79 -14.67 15.30
N PRO A 110 3.13 -13.81 14.31
CA PRO A 110 2.15 -13.39 13.31
C PRO A 110 1.57 -14.57 12.53
N GLY A 111 0.37 -15.01 12.92
CA GLY A 111 -0.36 -16.16 12.36
C GLY A 111 -0.98 -15.89 10.98
N TRP A 112 -0.47 -14.89 10.24
CA TRP A 112 -1.01 -14.57 8.93
C TRP A 112 -0.87 -15.75 7.97
N ILE A 113 0.21 -16.55 8.10
CA ILE A 113 0.45 -17.66 7.19
C ILE A 113 -0.64 -18.73 7.32
N ASP A 114 -1.06 -19.08 8.54
CA ASP A 114 -2.06 -20.11 8.79
C ASP A 114 -3.45 -19.63 8.34
N TYR A 115 -3.78 -18.38 8.67
CA TYR A 115 -4.99 -17.73 8.18
C TYR A 115 -5.02 -17.71 6.65
N THR A 116 -3.93 -17.28 6.03
CA THR A 116 -3.85 -17.15 4.58
C THR A 116 -3.88 -18.50 3.89
N MET A 117 -3.18 -19.52 4.40
CA MET A 117 -3.22 -20.88 3.84
C MET A 117 -4.63 -21.47 3.87
N SER A 118 -5.34 -21.34 5.00
CA SER A 118 -6.73 -21.81 5.14
C SER A 118 -7.65 -21.10 4.15
N ARG A 119 -7.65 -19.76 4.14
CA ARG A 119 -8.52 -18.99 3.23
C ARG A 119 -8.15 -19.15 1.76
N TYR A 120 -6.87 -19.38 1.47
CA TYR A 120 -6.41 -19.65 0.11
C TYR A 120 -6.89 -21.01 -0.37
N SER A 121 -6.93 -22.02 0.50
CA SER A 121 -7.55 -23.31 0.19
C SER A 121 -9.01 -23.13 -0.19
N ASP A 122 -9.78 -22.43 0.63
CA ASP A 122 -11.21 -22.16 0.39
C ASP A 122 -11.41 -21.44 -0.96
N TRP A 123 -10.58 -20.44 -1.25
CA TRP A 123 -10.61 -19.73 -2.53
C TRP A 123 -10.25 -20.65 -3.71
N HIS A 124 -9.18 -21.43 -3.59
CA HIS A 124 -8.70 -22.30 -4.67
C HIS A 124 -9.72 -23.40 -5.00
N GLU A 125 -10.34 -24.01 -3.99
CA GLU A 125 -11.38 -25.00 -4.18
C GLU A 125 -12.61 -24.41 -4.88
N ARG A 126 -13.03 -23.20 -4.51
CA ARG A 126 -14.13 -22.50 -5.19
C ARG A 126 -13.82 -22.15 -6.64
N GLU A 127 -12.58 -21.73 -6.93
CA GLU A 127 -12.18 -21.29 -8.28
C GLU A 127 -11.93 -22.48 -9.22
N TYR A 128 -11.37 -23.58 -8.71
CA TYR A 128 -10.88 -24.69 -9.56
C TYR A 128 -11.54 -26.05 -9.28
N GLY A 129 -12.40 -26.17 -8.27
CA GLY A 129 -13.11 -27.40 -7.93
C GLY A 129 -12.30 -28.45 -7.17
N TYR A 130 -11.09 -28.12 -6.70
CA TYR A 130 -10.28 -28.99 -5.86
C TYR A 130 -9.38 -28.22 -4.89
N CYS A 131 -9.10 -28.84 -3.75
CA CYS A 131 -8.17 -28.31 -2.76
C CYS A 131 -6.73 -28.46 -3.23
N ASN A 132 -6.01 -27.35 -3.37
CA ASN A 132 -4.57 -27.34 -3.56
C ASN A 132 -3.96 -26.18 -2.77
N ILE A 133 -3.20 -26.53 -1.75
CA ILE A 133 -2.57 -25.57 -0.85
C ILE A 133 -1.07 -25.59 -1.11
N PRO A 134 -0.49 -24.49 -1.61
CA PRO A 134 0.95 -24.36 -1.70
C PRO A 134 1.62 -24.52 -0.33
N THR A 135 2.90 -24.88 -0.32
CA THR A 135 3.66 -24.96 0.93
C THR A 135 3.81 -23.57 1.58
N ARG A 136 4.05 -23.51 2.89
CA ARG A 136 4.37 -22.25 3.61
C ARG A 136 5.48 -21.47 2.91
N GLN A 137 6.52 -22.15 2.44
CA GLN A 137 7.65 -21.54 1.74
C GLN A 137 7.22 -20.85 0.44
N THR A 138 6.25 -21.42 -0.27
CA THR A 138 5.70 -20.81 -1.49
C THR A 138 5.01 -19.48 -1.19
N PHE A 139 4.25 -19.40 -0.10
CA PHE A 139 3.61 -18.15 0.33
C PHE A 139 4.62 -17.08 0.75
N TYR A 140 5.68 -17.44 1.48
CA TYR A 140 6.77 -16.51 1.78
C TYR A 140 7.46 -16.02 0.50
N LYS A 141 7.77 -16.93 -0.42
CA LYS A 141 8.37 -16.57 -1.71
C LYS A 141 7.48 -15.64 -2.52
N TRP A 142 6.17 -15.91 -2.59
CA TRP A 142 5.23 -15.01 -3.27
C TRP A 142 5.19 -13.63 -2.64
N TRP A 143 5.21 -13.55 -1.31
CA TRP A 143 5.28 -12.29 -0.59
C TRP A 143 6.55 -11.51 -0.93
N ASP A 144 7.72 -12.16 -0.84
CA ASP A 144 9.00 -11.53 -1.16
C ASP A 144 9.07 -11.08 -2.61
N GLU A 145 8.55 -11.88 -3.55
CA GLU A 145 8.46 -11.51 -4.97
C GLU A 145 7.59 -10.26 -5.17
N MET A 146 6.45 -10.16 -4.48
CA MET A 146 5.57 -8.99 -4.58
C MET A 146 6.23 -7.73 -4.03
N VAL A 147 6.82 -7.81 -2.83
CA VAL A 147 7.54 -6.68 -2.23
C VAL A 147 8.66 -6.22 -3.15
N ASN A 148 9.43 -7.15 -3.72
CA ASN A 148 10.49 -6.83 -4.68
C ASN A 148 9.98 -6.15 -5.95
N ILE A 149 8.84 -6.59 -6.51
CA ILE A 149 8.22 -5.93 -7.66
C ILE A 149 7.81 -4.49 -7.30
N VAL A 150 7.17 -4.31 -6.15
CA VAL A 150 6.75 -2.97 -5.68
C VAL A 150 7.96 -2.06 -5.50
N VAL A 151 9.02 -2.51 -4.83
CA VAL A 151 10.25 -1.71 -4.63
C VAL A 151 10.84 -1.28 -5.97
N ARG A 152 10.95 -2.20 -6.94
CA ARG A 152 11.47 -1.88 -8.28
C ARG A 152 10.63 -0.84 -9.01
N ILE A 153 9.30 -0.93 -8.90
CA ILE A 153 8.40 0.05 -9.51
C ILE A 153 8.45 1.38 -8.76
N ALA A 154 8.52 1.35 -7.42
CA ALA A 154 8.62 2.53 -6.56
C ALA A 154 9.90 3.34 -6.83
N ILE A 155 11.05 2.67 -7.00
CA ILE A 155 12.30 3.31 -7.44
C ILE A 155 12.11 3.98 -8.80
N ARG A 156 11.46 3.30 -9.77
CA ARG A 156 11.19 3.87 -11.10
C ARG A 156 10.25 5.08 -11.04
N GLN A 157 9.31 5.10 -10.11
CA GLN A 157 8.37 6.20 -9.88
C GLN A 157 8.94 7.30 -8.96
N SER A 158 10.22 7.20 -8.55
CA SER A 158 10.86 8.14 -7.60
C SER A 158 10.06 8.29 -6.30
N CYS A 159 9.58 7.17 -5.76
CA CYS A 159 8.91 7.06 -4.46
C CYS A 159 9.87 6.72 -3.32
N LEU A 160 11.02 6.17 -3.69
CA LEU A 160 12.16 5.75 -2.87
C LEU A 160 13.42 6.44 -3.39
#